data_AF-A0A2E0X121-F1
#
_entry.id   AF-A0A2E0X121-F1
#
_cell.length_a   1.000
_cell.length_b   1.000
_cell.length_c   1.000
_cell.angle_alpha   90.00
_cell.angle_beta   90.00
_cell.angle_gamma   90.00
#
_symmetry.space_group_name_H-M   'P 1'
#
loop_
_entity.id
_entity.type
_entity.pdbx_description
1 polymer ?
#
loop_
_entity_poly.entity_id
_entity_poly.type
_entity_poly.pdbx_seq_one_letter_code
_entity_poly.pdbx_strand_id
1 'polypeptide(L)'
;MDETYAEQEDVDKYFADYADAMHTLHPRPAHASRDALLCVNCGSAHYTYDTSVNGGVAGARVCDECGAVQPGNIIHEYLYGRTITTRTSNYKRIHHWHERLSQLMVMESQIPPEHMLAIGEKLLDGSHAVASKDAIRSVLRSLGLQVYIEKWLQIIERCTGVTPPLPGPVVLKHLDELFIELQQPFDCHKHEGRRNFLNYNYVFCRLFQKMNCPKFCMFFPLIRSKVKLRALDDMWTAMAGSLGWSTPPLQHVPAFAVRLDQPALLLERLRPQCVAQTPAAMQVVRSRTATQMWDRRPSVRAPPSRPPRHSVPPEQRPQTLSLRLKRKRSEPA
;
A
#
# COMPACT_ATOMS: atom_id res chain seq x y z
N MET A 1 12.51 21.32 -19.46
CA MET A 1 11.87 20.05 -19.88
C MET A 1 12.27 18.94 -18.90
N ASP A 2 12.10 19.18 -17.59
CA ASP A 2 12.62 18.30 -16.54
C ASP A 2 11.81 18.29 -15.22
N GLU A 3 10.73 19.09 -15.10
CA GLU A 3 10.02 19.24 -13.81
C GLU A 3 9.00 18.12 -13.54
N THR A 4 8.42 17.50 -14.57
CA THR A 4 7.37 16.47 -14.38
C THR A 4 7.91 15.09 -13.97
N TYR A 5 9.22 14.85 -14.12
CA TYR A 5 9.85 13.60 -13.65
C TYR A 5 10.32 13.71 -12.20
N ALA A 6 10.74 14.90 -11.76
CA ALA A 6 11.07 15.18 -10.37
C ALA A 6 9.83 15.05 -9.46
N GLU A 7 8.67 15.55 -9.89
CA GLU A 7 7.42 15.47 -9.11
C GLU A 7 6.93 14.02 -8.86
N GLN A 8 7.22 13.07 -9.75
CA GLN A 8 6.79 11.66 -9.57
C GLN A 8 7.73 10.89 -8.64
N GLU A 9 9.04 11.18 -8.70
CA GLU A 9 10.03 10.59 -7.77
C GLU A 9 9.81 11.08 -6.33
N ASP A 10 9.41 12.34 -6.14
CA ASP A 10 9.08 12.88 -4.82
C ASP A 10 7.80 12.28 -4.23
N VAL A 11 6.78 12.00 -5.04
CA VAL A 11 5.56 11.31 -4.60
C VAL A 11 5.87 9.87 -4.21
N ASP A 12 6.64 9.14 -5.02
CA ASP A 12 7.02 7.75 -4.72
C ASP A 12 7.90 7.66 -3.45
N LYS A 13 8.74 8.67 -3.20
CA LYS A 13 9.53 8.81 -1.96
C LYS A 13 8.65 9.11 -0.74
N TYR A 14 7.70 10.02 -0.86
CA TYR A 14 6.76 10.35 0.22
C TYR A 14 5.86 9.16 0.59
N PHE A 15 5.48 8.33 -0.39
CA PHE A 15 4.75 7.09 -0.15
C PHE A 15 5.62 5.99 0.48
N ALA A 16 6.92 5.93 0.17
CA ALA A 16 7.84 5.03 0.85
C ALA A 16 8.01 5.40 2.33
N ASP A 17 8.13 6.68 2.64
CA ASP A 17 8.23 7.20 4.00
C ASP A 17 6.92 7.00 4.79
N TYR A 18 5.76 7.15 4.13
CA TYR A 18 4.45 6.88 4.73
C TYR A 18 4.22 5.38 5.02
N ALA A 19 4.68 4.48 4.14
CA ALA A 19 4.62 3.04 4.38
C ALA A 19 5.50 2.63 5.57
N ASP A 20 6.63 3.31 5.77
CA ASP A 20 7.49 3.12 6.93
C ASP A 20 6.81 3.64 8.22
N ALA A 21 6.13 4.80 8.15
CA ALA A 21 5.35 5.36 9.26
C ALA A 21 4.12 4.52 9.65
N MET A 22 3.46 3.87 8.68
CA MET A 22 2.32 2.97 8.92
C MET A 22 2.72 1.64 9.58
N HIS A 23 3.95 1.17 9.37
CA HIS A 23 4.50 0.04 10.12
C HIS A 23 4.69 0.36 11.62
N THR A 24 4.80 1.64 11.97
CA THR A 24 4.93 2.14 13.35
C THR A 24 3.59 2.22 14.07
N LEU A 25 2.48 2.38 13.34
CA LEU A 25 1.13 2.59 13.90
C LEU A 25 0.29 1.31 14.04
N HIS A 26 0.70 0.22 13.39
CA HIS A 26 0.07 -1.10 13.54
C HIS A 26 1.05 -2.10 14.15
N PRO A 27 1.06 -2.28 15.49
CA PRO A 27 1.93 -3.28 16.10
C PRO A 27 1.55 -4.67 15.58
N ARG A 28 2.57 -5.46 15.26
CA ARG A 28 2.45 -6.86 14.81
C ARG A 28 1.47 -7.66 15.68
N PRO A 29 0.69 -8.60 15.11
CA PRO A 29 -0.05 -9.55 15.91
C PRO A 29 0.89 -10.27 16.87
N ALA A 30 0.40 -10.49 18.09
CA ALA A 30 1.14 -10.98 19.24
C ALA A 30 2.10 -12.14 18.85
N HIS A 31 3.35 -11.91 19.21
CA HIS A 31 4.50 -12.78 19.01
C HIS A 31 4.19 -14.25 19.29
N ALA A 32 4.60 -15.14 18.37
CA ALA A 32 5.05 -16.47 18.78
C ALA A 32 6.02 -16.28 19.97
N SER A 33 5.88 -17.09 21.02
CA SER A 33 6.68 -17.04 22.27
C SER A 33 8.13 -16.58 22.04
N ARG A 34 8.72 -15.81 22.96
CA ARG A 34 10.15 -15.42 22.92
C ARG A 34 11.10 -16.62 22.73
N ASP A 35 10.64 -17.82 23.07
CA ASP A 35 11.37 -19.09 22.86
C ASP A 35 11.50 -19.49 21.37
N ALA A 36 10.65 -18.96 20.48
CA ALA A 36 10.67 -19.24 19.04
C ALA A 36 11.74 -18.44 18.27
N LEU A 37 12.40 -17.48 18.92
CA LEU A 37 13.45 -16.64 18.34
C LEU A 37 14.86 -17.10 18.72
N LEU A 38 15.01 -18.05 19.63
CA LEU A 38 16.29 -18.57 20.07
C LEU A 38 16.63 -19.87 19.36
N CYS A 39 17.92 -20.12 19.19
CA CYS A 39 18.38 -21.31 18.49
C CYS A 39 18.03 -22.52 19.34
N VAL A 40 17.25 -23.45 18.80
CA VAL A 40 16.86 -24.69 19.50
C VAL A 40 18.07 -25.52 19.94
N ASN A 41 19.24 -25.31 19.32
CA ASN A 41 20.46 -26.03 19.63
C ASN A 41 21.38 -25.32 20.65
N CYS A 42 21.55 -24.00 20.55
CA CYS A 42 22.53 -23.27 21.37
C CYS A 42 21.97 -22.05 22.10
N GLY A 43 20.68 -21.73 21.94
CA GLY A 43 20.04 -20.57 22.56
C GLY A 43 20.45 -19.22 21.97
N SER A 44 21.31 -19.17 20.95
CA SER A 44 21.70 -17.92 20.30
C SER A 44 20.55 -17.27 19.55
N ALA A 45 20.55 -15.93 19.53
CA ALA A 45 19.64 -15.12 18.71
C ALA A 45 20.27 -14.68 17.37
N HIS A 46 21.52 -15.08 17.11
CA HIS A 46 22.26 -14.71 15.91
C HIS A 46 22.04 -15.73 14.78
N TYR A 47 21.44 -15.26 13.70
CA TYR A 47 21.15 -16.06 12.51
C TYR A 47 21.50 -15.31 11.22
N THR A 48 22.03 -16.07 10.27
CA THR A 48 22.07 -15.72 8.86
C THR A 48 20.87 -16.35 8.14
N TYR A 49 20.18 -15.58 7.31
CA TYR A 49 19.01 -16.07 6.57
C TYR A 49 19.43 -16.60 5.20
N ASP A 50 19.05 -17.84 4.90
CA ASP A 50 19.29 -18.40 3.58
C ASP A 50 18.29 -17.81 2.58
N THR A 51 18.83 -17.07 1.61
CA THR A 51 18.08 -16.46 0.50
C THR A 51 18.32 -17.18 -0.83
N SER A 52 19.16 -18.22 -0.84
CA SER A 52 19.54 -18.95 -2.04
C SER A 52 18.44 -19.90 -2.49
N VAL A 53 18.31 -20.06 -3.81
CA VAL A 53 17.35 -20.99 -4.44
C VAL A 53 17.97 -22.39 -4.62
N ASN A 54 19.29 -22.53 -4.41
CA ASN A 54 20.06 -23.68 -4.87
C ASN A 54 20.68 -24.54 -3.76
N GLY A 55 20.42 -24.24 -2.48
CA GLY A 55 21.02 -25.01 -1.39
C GLY A 55 20.32 -24.86 -0.05
N GLY A 56 19.13 -25.43 0.11
CA GLY A 56 18.45 -25.53 1.40
C GLY A 56 16.96 -25.20 1.37
N VAL A 57 16.27 -25.47 2.49
CA VAL A 57 14.85 -25.16 2.69
C VAL A 57 14.67 -23.64 2.61
N ALA A 58 13.98 -23.17 1.57
CA ALA A 58 13.81 -21.74 1.28
C ALA A 58 13.26 -20.98 2.49
N GLY A 59 13.95 -19.93 2.95
CA GLY A 59 13.55 -19.16 4.13
C GLY A 59 13.98 -19.77 5.46
N ALA A 60 14.87 -20.77 5.44
CA ALA A 60 15.55 -21.23 6.64
C ALA A 60 16.47 -20.14 7.21
N ARG A 61 16.55 -20.12 8.54
CA ARG A 61 17.54 -19.36 9.30
C ARG A 61 18.64 -20.32 9.75
N VAL A 62 19.88 -19.95 9.52
CA VAL A 62 21.07 -20.71 9.94
C VAL A 62 21.70 -19.99 11.10
N CYS A 63 21.87 -20.67 12.23
CA CYS A 63 22.49 -20.06 13.41
C CYS A 63 23.99 -19.86 13.17
N ASP A 64 24.49 -18.66 13.39
CA ASP A 64 25.90 -18.32 13.10
C ASP A 64 26.89 -19.00 14.06
N GLU A 65 26.44 -19.31 15.28
CA GLU A 65 27.29 -19.89 16.32
C GLU A 65 27.42 -21.40 16.23
N CYS A 66 26.38 -22.11 15.79
CA CYS A 66 26.35 -23.57 15.80
C CYS A 66 26.01 -24.22 14.45
N GLY A 67 25.75 -23.42 13.42
CA GLY A 67 25.39 -23.89 12.09
C GLY A 67 24.02 -24.58 12.00
N ALA A 68 23.23 -24.59 13.08
CA ALA A 68 21.92 -25.24 13.08
C ALA A 68 20.96 -24.53 12.12
N VAL A 69 20.39 -25.27 11.19
CA VAL A 69 19.39 -24.80 10.24
C VAL A 69 18.01 -24.98 10.85
N GLN A 70 17.25 -23.90 10.96
CA GLN A 70 15.89 -23.88 11.47
C GLN A 70 14.95 -23.27 10.44
N PRO A 71 13.70 -23.75 10.33
CA PRO A 71 12.71 -23.11 9.48
C PRO A 71 12.45 -21.67 9.98
N GLY A 72 12.61 -20.68 9.11
CA GLY A 72 12.25 -19.29 9.40
C GLY A 72 10.76 -19.03 9.14
N ASN A 73 10.34 -17.76 9.28
CA ASN A 73 8.97 -17.35 8.97
C ASN A 73 8.74 -17.36 7.47
N ILE A 74 8.38 -18.53 6.95
CA ILE A 74 7.90 -18.70 5.59
C ILE A 74 6.39 -18.52 5.62
N ILE A 75 5.89 -17.46 4.96
CA ILE A 75 4.45 -17.32 4.74
C ILE A 75 4.12 -18.24 3.57
N HIS A 76 3.46 -19.36 3.88
CA HIS A 76 2.92 -20.27 2.89
C HIS A 76 1.45 -19.91 2.65
N GLU A 77 1.11 -19.50 1.43
CA GLU A 77 -0.28 -19.29 1.02
C GLU A 77 -0.69 -20.37 0.01
N TYR A 78 -1.93 -20.85 0.14
CA TYR A 78 -2.54 -21.77 -0.80
C TYR A 78 -3.26 -20.97 -1.87
N LEU A 79 -2.70 -20.94 -3.07
CA LEU A 79 -3.32 -20.35 -4.26
C LEU A 79 -3.49 -21.47 -5.29
N TYR A 80 -4.72 -21.63 -5.80
CA TYR A 80 -5.07 -22.61 -6.84
C TYR A 80 -4.64 -24.07 -6.54
N GLY A 81 -4.74 -24.50 -5.27
CA GLY A 81 -4.40 -25.87 -4.87
C GLY A 81 -2.90 -26.19 -4.82
N ARG A 82 -2.02 -25.18 -4.93
CA ARG A 82 -0.57 -25.32 -4.70
C ARG A 82 -0.11 -24.40 -3.58
N THR A 83 0.82 -24.90 -2.77
CA THR A 83 1.47 -24.13 -1.70
C THR A 83 2.58 -23.28 -2.30
N ILE A 84 2.45 -21.96 -2.23
CA ILE A 84 3.47 -21.02 -2.73
C ILE A 84 4.15 -20.35 -1.54
N THR A 85 5.47 -20.25 -1.62
CA THR A 85 6.32 -19.54 -0.65
C THR A 85 6.27 -18.04 -0.95
N THR A 86 5.58 -17.24 -0.14
CA THR A 86 5.36 -15.80 -0.43
C THR A 86 6.35 -14.91 0.32
N ARG A 87 7.10 -14.08 -0.41
CA ARG A 87 7.95 -13.01 0.16
C ARG A 87 7.11 -11.76 0.48
N THR A 88 7.49 -10.99 1.49
CA THR A 88 6.80 -9.75 1.92
C THR A 88 6.65 -8.71 0.80
N SER A 89 7.55 -8.69 -0.19
CA SER A 89 7.48 -7.81 -1.35
C SER A 89 6.32 -8.13 -2.30
N ASN A 90 5.94 -9.41 -2.41
CA ASN A 90 4.84 -9.81 -3.30
C ASN A 90 3.50 -9.34 -2.74
N TYR A 91 3.35 -9.39 -1.41
CA TYR A 91 2.21 -8.81 -0.70
C TYR A 91 2.06 -7.30 -0.96
N LYS A 92 3.15 -6.53 -0.92
CA LYS A 92 3.11 -5.09 -1.23
C LYS A 92 2.71 -4.83 -2.69
N ARG A 93 3.18 -5.66 -3.63
CA ARG A 93 2.86 -5.52 -5.07
C ARG A 93 1.40 -5.81 -5.39
N ILE A 94 0.83 -6.88 -4.81
CA ILE A 94 -0.57 -7.25 -5.01
C ILE A 94 -1.50 -6.24 -4.35
N HIS A 95 -1.12 -5.66 -3.20
CA HIS A 95 -1.88 -4.58 -2.59
C HIS A 95 -1.92 -3.34 -3.49
N HIS A 96 -0.77 -2.89 -4.00
CA HIS A 96 -0.74 -1.76 -4.93
C HIS A 96 -1.52 -2.06 -6.22
N TRP A 97 -1.48 -3.30 -6.70
CA TRP A 97 -2.29 -3.74 -7.83
C TRP A 97 -3.80 -3.58 -7.57
N HIS A 98 -4.30 -4.08 -6.43
CA HIS A 98 -5.72 -3.94 -6.06
C HIS A 98 -6.13 -2.49 -5.80
N GLU A 99 -5.23 -1.66 -5.27
CA GLU A 99 -5.45 -0.22 -5.13
C GLU A 99 -5.67 0.43 -6.51
N ARG A 100 -4.83 0.11 -7.50
CA ARG A 100 -5.00 0.59 -8.88
C ARG A 100 -6.30 0.09 -9.53
N LEU A 101 -6.72 -1.14 -9.24
CA LEU A 101 -8.03 -1.65 -9.69
C LEU A 101 -9.18 -0.89 -9.03
N SER A 102 -9.08 -0.61 -7.74
CA SER A 102 -10.10 0.15 -7.00
C SER A 102 -10.27 1.56 -7.57
N GLN A 103 -9.16 2.20 -7.95
CA GLN A 103 -9.15 3.48 -8.67
C GLN A 103 -9.83 3.38 -10.05
N LEU A 104 -9.50 2.36 -10.84
CA LEU A 104 -10.14 2.12 -12.14
C LEU A 104 -11.66 1.91 -12.01
N MET A 105 -12.08 1.24 -10.95
CA MET A 105 -13.47 0.93 -10.62
C MET A 105 -14.20 2.08 -9.92
N VAL A 106 -13.53 3.20 -9.65
CA VAL A 106 -14.08 4.35 -8.91
C VAL A 106 -14.62 3.94 -7.52
N MET A 107 -13.98 2.94 -6.90
CA MET A 107 -14.34 2.41 -5.57
C MET A 107 -13.54 3.07 -4.44
N GLU A 108 -12.87 4.18 -4.73
CA GLU A 108 -12.10 4.94 -3.76
C GLU A 108 -13.01 5.67 -2.76
N SER A 109 -12.41 6.09 -1.64
CA SER A 109 -13.08 6.98 -0.70
C SER A 109 -13.59 8.25 -1.40
N GLN A 110 -14.77 8.72 -1.00
CA GLN A 110 -15.34 9.94 -1.57
C GLN A 110 -14.48 11.17 -1.26
N ILE A 111 -14.43 12.12 -2.19
CA ILE A 111 -13.85 13.44 -1.96
C ILE A 111 -14.83 14.25 -1.10
N PRO A 112 -14.37 14.96 -0.05
CA PRO A 112 -15.23 15.83 0.74
C PRO A 112 -16.03 16.81 -0.14
N PRO A 113 -17.33 17.02 0.14
CA PRO A 113 -18.21 17.82 -0.72
C PRO A 113 -17.70 19.23 -1.03
N GLU A 114 -17.06 19.87 -0.06
CA GLU A 114 -16.47 21.20 -0.17
C GLU A 114 -15.31 21.23 -1.16
N HIS A 115 -14.43 20.23 -1.10
CA HIS A 115 -13.31 20.09 -2.03
C HIS A 115 -13.84 19.73 -3.42
N MET A 116 -14.84 18.85 -3.49
CA MET A 116 -15.42 18.47 -4.77
C MET A 116 -16.10 19.65 -5.47
N LEU A 117 -16.78 20.51 -4.73
CA LEU A 117 -17.38 21.72 -5.29
C LEU A 117 -16.31 22.68 -5.83
N ALA A 118 -15.26 22.96 -5.05
CA ALA A 118 -14.16 23.83 -5.49
C ALA A 118 -13.46 23.30 -6.74
N ILE A 119 -13.23 21.98 -6.82
CA ILE A 119 -12.68 21.32 -8.00
C ILE A 119 -13.60 21.49 -9.20
N GLY A 120 -14.91 21.26 -9.03
CA GLY A 120 -15.91 21.42 -10.09
C GLY A 120 -16.01 22.85 -10.60
N GLU A 121 -16.05 23.84 -9.70
CA GLU A 121 -16.06 25.25 -10.06
C GLU A 121 -14.84 25.63 -10.89
N LYS A 122 -13.65 25.17 -10.49
CA LYS A 122 -12.42 25.46 -11.22
C LYS A 122 -12.30 24.70 -12.54
N LEU A 123 -12.77 23.46 -12.61
CA LEU A 123 -12.77 22.67 -13.85
C LEU A 123 -13.75 23.23 -14.89
N LEU A 124 -14.88 23.78 -14.44
CA LEU A 124 -15.97 24.26 -15.27
C LEU A 124 -15.96 25.79 -15.48
N ASP A 125 -14.90 26.50 -15.09
CA ASP A 125 -14.76 27.96 -15.25
C ASP A 125 -14.52 28.41 -16.71
N GLY A 126 -14.42 27.47 -17.64
CA GLY A 126 -14.11 27.72 -19.06
C GLY A 126 -12.64 27.59 -19.43
N SER A 127 -11.73 27.38 -18.46
CA SER A 127 -10.29 27.17 -18.73
C SER A 127 -10.01 25.84 -19.43
N HIS A 128 -10.92 24.87 -19.35
CA HIS A 128 -10.78 23.54 -19.92
C HIS A 128 -11.98 23.22 -20.83
N ALA A 129 -11.69 22.78 -22.06
CA ALA A 129 -12.73 22.27 -22.97
C ALA A 129 -13.06 20.78 -22.73
N VAL A 130 -12.12 20.05 -22.13
CA VAL A 130 -12.19 18.60 -21.93
C VAL A 130 -11.62 18.24 -20.56
N ALA A 131 -12.35 17.40 -19.81
CA ALA A 131 -11.88 16.80 -18.58
C ALA A 131 -11.07 15.54 -18.90
N SER A 132 -9.76 15.60 -18.66
CA SER A 132 -8.79 14.51 -18.81
C SER A 132 -7.89 14.46 -17.57
N LYS A 133 -7.12 13.38 -17.36
CA LYS A 133 -6.17 13.29 -16.22
C LYS A 133 -5.24 14.50 -16.14
N ASP A 134 -4.78 15.03 -17.28
CA ASP A 134 -3.91 16.20 -17.33
C ASP A 134 -4.64 17.50 -16.95
N ALA A 135 -5.89 17.67 -17.41
CA ALA A 135 -6.73 18.81 -17.01
C ALA A 135 -7.04 18.78 -15.51
N ILE A 136 -7.43 17.61 -14.97
CA ILE A 136 -7.67 17.43 -13.54
C ILE A 136 -6.40 17.73 -12.73
N ARG A 137 -5.23 17.22 -13.16
CA ARG A 137 -3.95 17.55 -12.50
C ARG A 137 -3.70 19.06 -12.45
N SER A 138 -3.98 19.78 -13.54
CA SER A 138 -3.84 21.24 -13.59
C SER A 138 -4.76 21.95 -12.60
N VAL A 139 -6.04 21.57 -12.57
CA VAL A 139 -7.04 22.10 -11.64
C VAL A 139 -6.62 21.86 -10.19
N LEU A 140 -6.28 20.62 -9.84
CA LEU A 140 -5.87 20.26 -8.48
C LEU A 140 -4.63 21.01 -8.01
N ARG A 141 -3.64 21.21 -8.90
CA ARG A 141 -2.46 22.03 -8.57
C ARG A 141 -2.81 23.47 -8.27
N SER A 142 -3.73 24.06 -9.04
CA SER A 142 -4.16 25.45 -8.81
C SER A 142 -4.90 25.66 -7.48
N LEU A 143 -5.52 24.59 -6.95
CA LEU A 143 -6.27 24.62 -5.69
C LEU A 143 -5.47 24.11 -4.48
N GLY A 144 -4.25 23.58 -4.68
CA GLY A 144 -3.50 22.91 -3.62
C GLY A 144 -4.10 21.57 -3.17
N LEU A 145 -4.87 20.91 -4.04
CA LEU A 145 -5.61 19.67 -3.77
C LEU A 145 -5.00 18.44 -4.49
N GLN A 146 -3.68 18.39 -4.64
CA GLN A 146 -2.97 17.33 -5.38
C GLN A 146 -3.19 15.92 -4.78
N VAL A 147 -3.58 15.83 -3.51
CA VAL A 147 -3.93 14.57 -2.83
C VAL A 147 -5.04 13.77 -3.55
N TYR A 148 -5.87 14.44 -4.37
CA TYR A 148 -6.95 13.79 -5.12
C TYR A 148 -6.60 13.42 -6.56
N ILE A 149 -5.31 13.47 -6.95
CA ILE A 149 -4.91 13.22 -8.33
C ILE A 149 -5.21 11.80 -8.82
N GLU A 150 -5.13 10.81 -7.94
CA GLU A 150 -5.48 9.43 -8.31
C GLU A 150 -6.99 9.20 -8.39
N LYS A 151 -7.79 10.08 -7.76
CA LYS A 151 -9.26 10.13 -7.85
C LYS A 151 -9.79 10.85 -9.09
N TRP A 152 -8.96 11.05 -10.10
CA TRP A 152 -9.33 11.83 -11.29
C TRP A 152 -10.54 11.26 -12.04
N LEU A 153 -10.74 9.94 -12.03
CA LEU A 153 -11.94 9.31 -12.62
C LEU A 153 -13.20 9.66 -11.83
N GLN A 154 -13.13 9.62 -10.50
CA GLN A 154 -14.21 10.05 -9.61
C GLN A 154 -14.56 11.51 -9.86
N ILE A 155 -13.56 12.39 -10.01
CA ILE A 155 -13.76 13.81 -10.31
C ILE A 155 -14.51 13.98 -11.65
N ILE A 156 -14.08 13.28 -12.71
CA ILE A 156 -14.76 13.36 -14.01
C ILE A 156 -16.21 12.88 -13.89
N GLU A 157 -16.45 11.74 -13.27
CA GLU A 157 -17.80 11.19 -13.10
C GLU A 157 -18.69 12.16 -12.32
N ARG A 158 -18.21 12.72 -11.22
CA ARG A 158 -18.99 13.64 -10.37
C ARG A 158 -19.29 14.96 -11.06
N CYS A 159 -18.32 15.53 -11.79
CA CYS A 159 -18.50 16.82 -12.47
C CYS A 159 -19.31 16.71 -13.76
N THR A 160 -19.18 15.60 -14.50
CA THR A 160 -19.82 15.44 -15.84
C THR A 160 -21.06 14.56 -15.82
N GLY A 161 -21.19 13.69 -14.81
CA GLY A 161 -22.20 12.62 -14.78
C GLY A 161 -21.92 11.48 -15.75
N VAL A 162 -20.77 11.48 -16.44
CA VAL A 162 -20.37 10.41 -17.36
C VAL A 162 -19.58 9.36 -16.58
N THR A 163 -20.19 8.20 -16.37
CA THR A 163 -19.52 7.05 -15.75
C THR A 163 -18.48 6.48 -16.72
N PRO A 164 -17.21 6.34 -16.32
CA PRO A 164 -16.20 5.69 -17.15
C PRO A 164 -16.57 4.22 -17.40
N PRO A 165 -16.29 3.63 -18.58
CA PRO A 165 -16.52 2.21 -18.80
C PRO A 165 -15.70 1.39 -17.80
N LEU A 166 -16.40 0.64 -16.94
CA LEU A 166 -15.78 -0.19 -15.90
C LEU A 166 -15.60 -1.63 -16.41
N PRO A 167 -14.44 -2.29 -16.13
CA PRO A 167 -14.28 -3.70 -16.42
C PRO A 167 -15.26 -4.56 -15.60
N GLY A 168 -15.83 -5.58 -16.24
CA GLY A 168 -16.68 -6.55 -15.54
C GLY A 168 -15.89 -7.48 -14.60
N PRO A 169 -16.57 -8.18 -13.67
CA PRO A 169 -15.93 -9.03 -12.66
C PRO A 169 -15.08 -10.16 -13.25
N VAL A 170 -15.48 -10.70 -14.41
CA VAL A 170 -14.70 -11.73 -15.12
C VAL A 170 -13.37 -11.18 -15.62
N VAL A 171 -13.35 -9.94 -16.12
CA VAL A 171 -12.13 -9.27 -16.58
C VAL A 171 -11.20 -8.97 -15.41
N LEU A 172 -11.76 -8.49 -14.29
CA LEU A 172 -11.00 -8.19 -13.07
C LEU A 172 -10.32 -9.44 -12.48
N LYS A 173 -11.07 -10.55 -12.36
CA LYS A 173 -10.51 -11.81 -11.90
C LYS A 173 -9.37 -12.31 -12.80
N HIS A 174 -9.55 -12.20 -14.12
CA HIS A 174 -8.53 -12.63 -15.07
C HIS A 174 -7.29 -11.72 -15.04
N LEU A 175 -7.48 -10.42 -14.83
CA LEU A 175 -6.40 -9.46 -14.58
C LEU A 175 -5.56 -9.85 -13.36
N ASP A 176 -6.20 -10.22 -12.25
CA ASP A 176 -5.52 -10.68 -11.04
C ASP A 176 -4.71 -11.96 -11.30
N GLU A 177 -5.32 -12.95 -11.95
CA GLU A 177 -4.65 -14.21 -12.33
C GLU A 177 -3.37 -13.94 -13.14
N LEU A 178 -3.47 -13.11 -14.18
CA LEU A 178 -2.33 -12.75 -15.01
C LEU A 178 -1.26 -11.96 -14.25
N PHE A 179 -1.66 -11.08 -13.34
CA PHE A 179 -0.72 -10.31 -12.53
C PHE A 179 0.04 -11.19 -11.52
N ILE A 180 -0.62 -12.21 -10.96
CA ILE A 180 0.01 -13.21 -10.08
C ILE A 180 1.02 -14.04 -10.89
N GLU A 181 0.64 -14.49 -12.09
CA GLU A 181 1.51 -15.26 -12.98
C GLU A 181 2.79 -14.49 -13.36
N LEU A 182 2.71 -13.16 -13.47
CA LEU A 182 3.86 -12.29 -13.77
C LEU A 182 4.89 -12.15 -12.63
N GLN A 183 4.54 -12.50 -11.39
CA GLN A 183 5.44 -12.25 -10.25
C GLN A 183 6.73 -13.09 -10.35
N GLN A 184 6.61 -14.36 -10.71
CA GLN A 184 7.77 -15.25 -10.84
C GLN A 184 8.69 -14.84 -12.01
N PRO A 185 8.19 -14.63 -13.25
CA PRO A 185 8.99 -14.10 -14.34
C PRO A 185 9.71 -12.81 -14.01
N PHE A 186 9.06 -11.89 -13.29
CA PHE A 186 9.69 -10.66 -12.86
C PHE A 186 10.90 -10.90 -11.95
N ASP A 187 10.76 -11.76 -10.95
CA ASP A 187 11.87 -12.06 -10.04
C ASP A 187 13.03 -12.79 -10.75
N CYS A 188 12.76 -13.55 -11.81
CA CYS A 188 13.78 -14.21 -12.62
C CYS A 188 14.50 -13.28 -13.63
N HIS A 189 13.83 -12.26 -14.17
CA HIS A 189 14.35 -11.44 -15.28
C HIS A 189 14.69 -9.99 -14.88
N LYS A 190 14.43 -9.57 -13.64
CA LYS A 190 14.83 -8.24 -13.18
C LYS A 190 16.36 -8.12 -13.12
N HIS A 191 16.88 -6.95 -13.50
CA HIS A 191 18.32 -6.65 -13.37
C HIS A 191 18.79 -6.72 -11.92
N GLU A 192 20.05 -7.09 -11.73
CA GLU A 192 20.70 -7.06 -10.42
C GLU A 192 20.58 -5.64 -9.81
N GLY A 193 20.03 -5.56 -8.61
CA GLY A 193 19.76 -4.29 -7.92
C GLY A 193 18.39 -3.66 -8.16
N ARG A 194 17.61 -4.09 -9.16
CA ARG A 194 16.23 -3.59 -9.35
C ARG A 194 15.31 -4.17 -8.28
N ARG A 195 14.82 -3.30 -7.38
CA ARG A 195 13.84 -3.67 -6.34
C ARG A 195 12.40 -3.44 -6.76
N ASN A 196 12.15 -2.39 -7.55
CA ASN A 196 10.81 -1.96 -7.93
C ASN A 196 10.27 -2.76 -9.11
N PHE A 197 8.97 -3.06 -9.05
CA PHE A 197 8.25 -3.73 -10.14
C PHE A 197 8.23 -2.87 -11.42
N LEU A 198 7.67 -3.41 -12.51
CA LEU A 198 7.40 -2.60 -13.70
C LEU A 198 6.39 -1.50 -13.38
N ASN A 199 6.42 -0.44 -14.19
CA ASN A 199 5.43 0.62 -14.08
C ASN A 199 4.01 0.03 -14.24
N TYR A 200 3.13 0.29 -13.28
CA TYR A 200 1.80 -0.32 -13.24
C TYR A 200 0.92 0.10 -14.42
N ASN A 201 0.94 1.36 -14.87
CA ASN A 201 0.18 1.77 -16.06
C ASN A 201 0.59 0.95 -17.29
N TYR A 202 1.90 0.76 -17.47
CA TYR A 202 2.43 -0.07 -18.54
C TYR A 202 1.96 -1.53 -18.41
N VAL A 203 2.04 -2.12 -17.21
CA VAL A 203 1.59 -3.50 -16.95
C VAL A 203 0.10 -3.66 -17.22
N PHE A 204 -0.75 -2.73 -16.76
CA PHE A 204 -2.18 -2.73 -17.08
C PHE A 204 -2.40 -2.73 -18.59
N CYS A 205 -1.73 -1.84 -19.33
CA CYS A 205 -1.88 -1.79 -20.78
C CYS A 205 -1.50 -3.10 -21.46
N ARG A 206 -0.39 -3.74 -21.05
CA ARG A 206 0.04 -5.03 -21.60
C ARG A 206 -0.96 -6.15 -21.28
N LEU A 207 -1.51 -6.17 -20.06
CA LEU A 207 -2.49 -7.16 -19.64
C LEU A 207 -3.83 -6.99 -20.35
N PHE A 208 -4.36 -5.77 -20.46
CA PHE A 208 -5.56 -5.48 -21.24
C PHE A 208 -5.39 -5.85 -22.72
N GLN A 209 -4.22 -5.60 -23.31
CA GLN A 209 -3.92 -6.03 -24.66
C GLN A 209 -3.89 -7.56 -24.80
N LYS A 210 -3.29 -8.29 -23.83
CA LYS A 210 -3.29 -9.76 -23.80
C LYS A 210 -4.71 -10.35 -23.72
N MET A 211 -5.62 -9.68 -23.01
CA MET A 211 -7.02 -10.06 -22.91
C MET A 211 -7.89 -9.57 -24.08
N ASN A 212 -7.28 -9.06 -25.17
CA ASN A 212 -7.98 -8.49 -26.32
C ASN A 212 -8.92 -7.32 -25.99
N CYS A 213 -8.62 -6.59 -24.91
CA CYS A 213 -9.39 -5.44 -24.43
C CYS A 213 -8.55 -4.14 -24.37
N PRO A 214 -7.78 -3.79 -25.43
CA PRO A 214 -6.81 -2.69 -25.39
C PRO A 214 -7.45 -1.32 -25.13
N LYS A 215 -8.76 -1.14 -25.37
CA LYS A 215 -9.44 0.14 -25.14
C LYS A 215 -9.30 0.64 -23.69
N PHE A 216 -9.24 -0.25 -22.70
CA PHE A 216 -9.04 0.15 -21.29
C PHE A 216 -7.69 0.84 -21.02
N CYS A 217 -6.71 0.72 -21.93
CA CYS A 217 -5.44 1.45 -21.85
C CYS A 217 -5.65 2.98 -21.80
N MET A 218 -6.81 3.50 -22.23
CA MET A 218 -7.15 4.92 -22.13
C MET A 218 -7.06 5.48 -20.70
N PHE A 219 -7.23 4.64 -19.67
CA PHE A 219 -7.15 5.03 -18.26
C PHE A 219 -5.73 5.00 -17.70
N PHE A 220 -4.77 4.45 -18.46
CA PHE A 220 -3.40 4.20 -18.04
C PHE A 220 -2.42 4.89 -18.99
N PRO A 221 -2.30 6.23 -18.95
CA PRO A 221 -1.36 6.95 -19.79
C PRO A 221 0.06 6.42 -19.60
N LEU A 222 0.70 6.11 -20.74
CA LEU A 222 2.05 5.57 -20.79
C LEU A 222 3.10 6.66 -20.54
N ILE A 223 4.29 6.20 -20.17
CA ILE A 223 5.46 7.05 -19.97
C ILE A 223 5.87 7.66 -21.33
N ARG A 224 6.08 8.98 -21.38
CA ARG A 224 6.45 9.71 -22.61
C ARG A 224 7.86 9.38 -23.12
N SER A 225 8.78 9.03 -22.23
CA SER A 225 10.17 8.69 -22.60
C SER A 225 10.22 7.38 -23.39
N LYS A 226 10.54 7.48 -24.69
CA LYS A 226 10.71 6.32 -25.58
C LYS A 226 11.79 5.36 -25.09
N VAL A 227 12.87 5.88 -24.48
CA VAL A 227 13.96 5.05 -23.95
C VAL A 227 13.48 4.23 -22.75
N LYS A 228 12.78 4.86 -21.80
CA LYS A 228 12.21 4.15 -20.65
C LYS A 228 11.15 3.13 -21.08
N LEU A 229 10.33 3.47 -22.09
CA LEU A 229 9.31 2.56 -22.63
C LEU A 229 9.96 1.33 -23.31
N ARG A 230 11.00 1.54 -24.12
CA ARG A 230 11.77 0.43 -24.72
C ARG A 230 12.36 -0.51 -23.66
N ALA A 231 12.96 0.04 -22.61
CA ALA A 231 13.49 -0.78 -21.52
C ALA A 231 12.40 -1.61 -20.79
N LEU A 232 11.17 -1.06 -20.69
CA LEU A 232 10.02 -1.82 -20.18
C LEU A 232 9.53 -2.89 -21.17
N ASP A 233 9.57 -2.60 -22.47
CA ASP A 233 9.23 -3.56 -23.54
C ASP A 233 10.23 -4.72 -23.58
N ASP A 234 11.53 -4.46 -23.45
CA ASP A 234 12.57 -5.49 -23.44
C ASP A 234 12.39 -6.42 -22.24
N MET A 235 12.22 -5.84 -21.03
CA MET A 235 11.97 -6.62 -19.81
C MET A 235 10.67 -7.41 -19.89
N TRP A 236 9.60 -6.79 -20.39
CA TRP A 236 8.34 -7.51 -20.59
C TRP A 236 8.51 -8.67 -21.57
N THR A 237 9.24 -8.47 -22.67
CA THR A 237 9.41 -9.50 -23.69
C THR A 237 10.17 -10.70 -23.15
N ALA A 238 11.19 -10.49 -22.32
CA ALA A 238 11.87 -11.56 -21.61
C ALA A 238 10.92 -12.31 -20.64
N MET A 239 10.19 -11.58 -19.80
CA MET A 239 9.23 -12.18 -18.85
C MET A 239 8.12 -12.97 -19.56
N ALA A 240 7.47 -12.35 -20.55
CA ALA A 240 6.40 -12.96 -21.33
C ALA A 240 6.90 -14.17 -22.13
N GLY A 241 8.12 -14.11 -22.67
CA GLY A 241 8.77 -15.24 -23.33
C GLY A 241 8.92 -16.44 -22.41
N SER A 242 9.28 -16.24 -21.13
CA SER A 242 9.38 -17.33 -20.15
C SER A 242 8.04 -17.99 -19.80
N LEU A 243 6.93 -17.28 -20.01
CA LEU A 243 5.57 -17.81 -19.86
C LEU A 243 4.98 -18.36 -21.17
N GLY A 244 5.72 -18.29 -22.29
CA GLY A 244 5.21 -18.64 -23.61
C GLY A 244 4.13 -17.68 -24.13
N TRP A 245 4.07 -16.45 -23.61
CA TRP A 245 3.09 -15.45 -24.02
C TRP A 245 3.53 -14.71 -25.29
N SER A 246 2.59 -14.48 -26.21
CA SER A 246 2.82 -13.60 -27.36
C SER A 246 2.96 -12.14 -26.92
N THR A 247 3.88 -11.40 -27.55
CA THR A 247 4.19 -10.01 -27.26
C THR A 247 3.99 -9.12 -28.49
N PRO A 248 2.73 -8.90 -28.92
CA PRO A 248 2.46 -7.94 -29.98
C PRO A 248 2.93 -6.53 -29.59
N PRO A 249 3.24 -5.66 -30.57
CA PRO A 249 3.61 -4.27 -30.31
C PRO A 249 2.56 -3.57 -29.43
N LEU A 250 3.02 -2.74 -28.49
CA LEU A 250 2.14 -2.03 -27.57
C LEU A 250 1.21 -1.10 -28.35
N GLN A 251 -0.10 -1.30 -28.20
CA GLN A 251 -1.09 -0.50 -28.90
C GLN A 251 -1.22 0.88 -28.26
N HIS A 252 -1.15 1.92 -29.09
CA HIS A 252 -1.39 3.28 -28.64
C HIS A 252 -2.90 3.57 -28.57
N VAL A 253 -3.39 3.85 -27.38
CA VAL A 253 -4.78 4.23 -27.13
C VAL A 253 -4.81 5.66 -26.58
N PRO A 254 -5.61 6.57 -27.18
CA PRO A 254 -5.78 7.91 -26.65
C PRO A 254 -6.25 7.89 -25.19
N ALA A 255 -5.75 8.81 -24.38
CA ALA A 255 -6.15 8.92 -22.98
C ALA A 255 -7.65 9.25 -22.86
N PHE A 256 -8.29 8.73 -21.80
CA PHE A 256 -9.69 8.99 -21.53
C PHE A 256 -9.91 10.48 -21.25
N ALA A 257 -10.91 11.04 -21.93
CA ALA A 257 -11.22 12.44 -21.85
C ALA A 257 -12.72 12.66 -22.15
N VAL A 258 -13.37 13.53 -21.37
CA VAL A 258 -14.80 13.84 -21.51
C VAL A 258 -14.97 15.31 -21.86
N ARG A 259 -15.75 15.62 -22.89
CA ARG A 259 -16.03 17.01 -23.27
C ARG A 259 -16.84 17.71 -22.19
N LEU A 260 -16.48 18.95 -21.89
CA LEU A 260 -17.18 19.79 -20.93
C LEU A 260 -18.21 20.66 -21.65
N ASP A 261 -19.26 20.01 -22.17
CA ASP A 261 -20.36 20.71 -22.82
C ASP A 261 -21.31 21.32 -21.76
N GLN A 262 -21.70 22.58 -21.96
CA GLN A 262 -22.61 23.32 -21.06
C GLN A 262 -22.14 23.36 -19.59
N PRO A 263 -20.97 23.98 -19.30
CA PRO A 263 -20.36 23.95 -17.97
C PRO A 263 -21.25 24.53 -16.86
N ALA A 264 -22.09 25.52 -17.17
CA ALA A 264 -23.04 26.09 -16.21
C ALA A 264 -24.06 25.05 -15.69
N LEU A 265 -24.63 24.22 -16.59
CA LEU A 265 -25.58 23.18 -16.21
C LEU A 265 -24.90 22.04 -15.43
N LEU A 266 -23.66 21.68 -15.79
CA LEU A 266 -22.87 20.71 -15.04
C LEU A 266 -22.64 21.18 -13.60
N LEU A 267 -22.32 22.46 -13.43
CA LEU A 267 -22.10 23.05 -12.11
C LEU A 267 -23.39 23.13 -11.29
N GLU A 268 -24.51 23.50 -11.90
CA GLU A 268 -25.83 23.46 -11.25
C GLU A 268 -26.22 22.06 -10.76
N ARG A 269 -25.88 21.01 -11.52
CA ARG A 269 -26.10 19.62 -11.11
C ARG A 269 -25.18 19.18 -9.98
N LEU A 270 -23.95 19.70 -9.91
CA LEU A 270 -22.97 19.32 -8.91
C LEU A 270 -23.31 19.87 -7.52
N ARG A 271 -23.69 21.16 -7.43
CA ARG A 271 -24.00 21.85 -6.17
C ARG A 271 -24.92 21.07 -5.21
N PRO A 272 -26.13 20.61 -5.62
CA PRO A 272 -27.03 19.91 -4.71
C PRO A 272 -26.49 18.56 -4.26
N GLN A 273 -25.67 17.89 -5.08
CA GLN A 273 -25.04 16.62 -4.70
C GLN A 273 -23.98 16.81 -3.60
N CYS A 274 -23.32 17.96 -3.57
CA CYS A 274 -22.39 18.30 -2.50
C CYS A 274 -23.14 18.75 -1.24
N VAL A 275 -24.22 19.54 -1.37
CA VAL A 275 -25.02 20.02 -0.23
C VAL A 275 -25.73 18.89 0.51
N ALA A 276 -26.24 17.88 -0.21
CA ALA A 276 -26.89 16.71 0.41
C ALA A 276 -25.92 15.80 1.18
N GLN A 277 -24.62 15.91 0.92
CA GLN A 277 -23.57 15.10 1.56
C GLN A 277 -22.90 15.80 2.74
N THR A 278 -23.09 17.11 2.90
CA THR A 278 -22.76 17.81 4.14
C THR A 278 -23.64 17.20 5.24
N PRO A 279 -23.08 16.68 6.35
CA PRO A 279 -23.92 16.26 7.45
C PRO A 279 -24.75 17.48 7.85
N ALA A 280 -26.08 17.39 7.69
CA ALA A 280 -26.99 18.36 8.27
C ALA A 280 -26.51 18.55 9.71
N ALA A 281 -26.10 19.79 10.03
CA ALA A 281 -25.43 20.15 11.27
C ALA A 281 -25.88 19.24 12.39
N MET A 282 -24.96 18.47 12.99
CA MET A 282 -25.23 17.65 14.17
C MET A 282 -26.12 18.48 15.07
N GLN A 283 -27.42 18.20 15.08
CA GLN A 283 -28.26 18.70 16.14
C GLN A 283 -27.63 18.05 17.35
N VAL A 284 -26.97 18.88 18.16
CA VAL A 284 -26.61 18.52 19.51
C VAL A 284 -27.95 18.34 20.22
N VAL A 285 -28.57 17.19 20.01
CA VAL A 285 -29.51 16.63 20.95
C VAL A 285 -28.65 16.41 22.16
N ARG A 286 -28.70 17.36 23.11
CA ARG A 286 -28.24 17.15 24.46
C ARG A 286 -28.99 15.93 24.97
N SER A 287 -28.38 14.76 24.83
CA SER A 287 -28.85 13.54 25.44
C SER A 287 -28.77 13.76 26.95
N ARG A 288 -29.90 14.14 27.55
CA ARG A 288 -30.12 14.01 28.99
C ARG A 288 -30.25 12.52 29.29
N THR A 289 -29.14 11.80 29.20
CA THR A 289 -29.03 10.47 29.77
C THR A 289 -28.28 10.64 31.07
N ALA A 290 -29.03 10.97 32.12
CA ALA A 290 -28.56 10.74 33.47
C ALA A 290 -28.28 9.24 33.59
N THR A 291 -27.00 8.87 33.64
CA THR A 291 -26.59 7.56 34.14
C THR A 291 -27.03 7.48 35.60
N GLN A 292 -28.21 6.92 35.84
CA GLN A 292 -28.57 6.39 37.14
C GLN A 292 -27.71 5.16 37.39
N MET A 293 -26.80 5.27 38.36
CA MET A 293 -26.10 4.13 38.95
C MET A 293 -27.12 3.13 39.49
N TRP A 294 -27.09 1.91 38.96
CA TRP A 294 -27.83 0.78 39.49
C TRP A 294 -27.05 0.13 40.65
N ASP A 295 -27.01 0.82 41.79
CA ASP A 295 -26.56 0.21 43.04
C ASP A 295 -27.74 -0.44 43.76
N ARG A 296 -27.96 -1.74 43.52
CA ARG A 296 -28.54 -2.65 44.51
C ARG A 296 -28.00 -4.07 44.31
N ARG A 297 -27.01 -4.45 45.13
CA ARG A 297 -26.89 -5.82 45.63
C ARG A 297 -27.16 -5.83 47.14
N PRO A 298 -27.85 -6.85 47.68
CA PRO A 298 -28.23 -6.88 49.09
C PRO A 298 -27.05 -7.18 50.01
N SER A 299 -27.07 -6.52 51.17
CA SER A 299 -26.15 -6.69 52.30
C SER A 299 -26.03 -8.15 52.75
N VAL A 300 -24.81 -8.69 52.72
CA VAL A 300 -24.42 -9.89 53.46
C VAL A 300 -23.40 -9.47 54.52
N ARG A 301 -23.74 -9.73 55.78
CA ARG A 301 -22.97 -9.35 56.98
C ARG A 301 -21.55 -9.94 56.97
N ALA A 302 -20.58 -9.11 57.35
CA ALA A 302 -19.18 -9.49 57.57
C ALA A 302 -18.96 -10.17 58.93
N PRO A 303 -18.05 -11.16 59.04
CA PRO A 303 -17.50 -11.64 60.31
C PRO A 303 -16.31 -10.77 60.79
N PRO A 304 -15.95 -10.82 62.09
CA PRO A 304 -15.11 -9.81 62.72
C PRO A 304 -13.60 -9.98 62.48
N SER A 305 -12.91 -8.84 62.49
CA SER A 305 -11.47 -8.62 62.26
C SER A 305 -10.55 -9.20 63.34
N ARG A 306 -9.38 -9.70 62.92
CA ARG A 306 -8.20 -9.95 63.77
C ARG A 306 -7.08 -8.92 63.51
N PRO A 307 -6.23 -8.61 64.50
CA PRO A 307 -5.38 -7.40 64.55
C PRO A 307 -4.08 -7.52 63.74
N PRO A 308 -3.35 -6.41 63.53
CA PRO A 308 -2.34 -6.30 62.48
C PRO A 308 -0.98 -6.88 62.90
N ARG A 309 -0.24 -7.43 61.93
CA ARG A 309 1.19 -7.72 62.08
C ARG A 309 2.01 -6.79 61.19
N HIS A 310 2.91 -6.06 61.83
CA HIS A 310 3.97 -5.26 61.22
C HIS A 310 4.99 -6.15 60.51
N SER A 311 5.47 -5.71 59.33
CA SER A 311 6.78 -6.07 58.79
C SER A 311 7.26 -4.98 57.83
N VAL A 312 8.51 -4.59 58.03
CA VAL A 312 9.27 -3.45 57.49
C VAL A 312 9.67 -3.66 56.00
N PRO A 313 9.79 -2.60 55.17
CA PRO A 313 10.30 -2.71 53.80
C PRO A 313 11.85 -2.72 53.77
N PRO A 314 12.51 -3.54 52.93
CA PRO A 314 13.95 -3.46 52.78
C PRO A 314 14.38 -2.32 51.84
N GLU A 315 15.38 -1.57 52.33
CA GLU A 315 16.01 -0.40 51.73
C GLU A 315 16.83 -0.70 50.45
N GLN A 316 16.87 0.30 49.58
CA GLN A 316 17.81 0.43 48.47
C GLN A 316 19.21 0.83 49.00
N ARG A 317 20.27 0.18 48.49
CA ARG A 317 21.61 0.79 48.45
C ARG A 317 22.32 0.47 47.12
N PRO A 318 22.97 1.47 46.50
CA PRO A 318 23.72 1.32 45.26
C PRO A 318 25.14 0.81 45.53
N GLN A 319 25.62 -0.15 44.74
CA GLN A 319 27.03 -0.58 44.76
C GLN A 319 27.73 -0.18 43.47
N THR A 320 28.55 0.86 43.58
CA THR A 320 29.70 1.15 42.71
C THR A 320 30.75 0.04 42.87
N LEU A 321 31.34 -0.47 41.79
CA LEU A 321 32.67 -1.10 41.81
C LEU A 321 33.33 -1.14 40.41
N SER A 322 34.24 -0.18 40.21
CA SER A 322 35.60 -0.32 39.67
C SER A 322 35.84 -0.95 38.28
N LEU A 323 36.16 -0.07 37.33
CA LEU A 323 36.98 -0.34 36.14
C LEU A 323 38.42 -0.72 36.56
N ARG A 324 38.87 -1.94 36.18
CA ARG A 324 40.30 -2.28 36.14
C ARG A 324 40.75 -2.43 34.70
N LEU A 325 41.46 -1.40 34.23
CA LEU A 325 42.29 -1.41 33.04
C LEU A 325 43.41 -2.46 33.18
N LYS A 326 43.45 -3.44 32.28
CA LYS A 326 44.69 -4.19 31.98
C LYS A 326 45.27 -3.66 30.68
N ARG A 327 46.31 -2.84 30.82
CA ARG A 327 47.33 -2.59 29.78
C ARG A 327 47.96 -3.93 29.39
N LYS A 328 48.02 -4.25 28.09
CA LYS A 328 49.13 -5.02 27.53
C LYS A 328 49.91 -4.09 26.60
N ARG A 329 51.18 -3.97 26.94
CA ARG A 329 52.22 -3.16 26.33
C ARG A 329 52.75 -3.89 25.08
N SER A 330 53.19 -3.11 24.12
CA SER A 330 53.87 -3.47 22.88
C SER A 330 55.26 -4.12 23.05
N GLU A 331 55.61 -4.98 22.07
CA GLU A 331 56.91 -5.18 21.36
C GLU A 331 58.17 -5.67 22.14
N PRO A 332 59.29 -6.06 21.48
CA PRO A 332 59.61 -6.35 20.06
C PRO A 332 60.40 -7.68 19.81
N ALA A 333 60.48 -8.10 18.54
CA ALA A 333 61.71 -8.52 17.82
C ALA A 333 61.33 -9.05 16.42
#